data_AF-A0A519KIK6-F1
#
_entry.id   AF-A0A519KIK6-F1
#
_cell.length_a   1.000
_cell.length_b   1.000
_cell.length_c   1.000
_cell.angle_alpha   90.00
_cell.angle_beta   90.00
_cell.angle_gamma   90.00
#
_symmetry.space_group_name_H-M   'P 1'
#
loop_
_entity.id
_entity.type
_entity.pdbx_description
1 polymer ?
#
loop_
_entity_poly.entity_id
_entity_poly.type
_entity_poly.pdbx_seq_one_letter_code
_entity_poly.pdbx_strand_id
1 'polypeptide(L)'
;MVEKAAGGAIVTDPAAIRPFTYDIAYVQHQVLGLFDYGTGPDDVEATMIAIGRLSRRAFLESGGWLHDRLLADLVLANSELTAHHLNDVGGAGRVVSFHNGAPDAFFAPYRPRPSTPGRIIAVTNHRDPALLAALDGLADHATVHHFGRSGEKVRRMTPHIIAKADLVISIGKTVPYALAGRIPVYVYDHFGGPGYLTPDN
;
A
#
# COMPACT_ATOMS: atom_id res chain seq x y z
N MET A 1 -9.59 -18.75 11.73
CA MET A 1 -8.53 -18.77 10.69
C MET A 1 -7.57 -17.59 10.80
N VAL A 2 -8.05 -16.36 11.02
CA VAL A 2 -7.17 -15.18 11.14
C VAL A 2 -6.36 -15.18 12.44
N GLU A 3 -6.96 -15.46 13.60
CA GLU A 3 -6.25 -15.52 14.89
C GLU A 3 -5.14 -16.57 14.92
N LYS A 4 -5.40 -17.76 14.35
CA LYS A 4 -4.40 -18.82 14.18
C LYS A 4 -3.21 -18.37 13.31
N ALA A 5 -3.45 -17.50 12.32
CA ALA A 5 -2.38 -16.93 11.50
C ALA A 5 -1.68 -15.75 12.19
N ALA A 6 -2.38 -15.02 13.05
CA ALA A 6 -1.83 -13.92 13.84
C ALA A 6 -1.01 -14.40 15.04
N GLY A 7 -1.15 -15.66 15.45
CA GLY A 7 -0.46 -16.22 16.62
C GLY A 7 -1.01 -15.71 17.96
N GLY A 8 -2.19 -15.09 17.96
CA GLY A 8 -2.80 -14.48 19.14
C GLY A 8 -4.27 -14.09 18.91
N ALA A 9 -4.93 -13.67 19.98
CA ALA A 9 -6.30 -13.17 19.94
C ALA A 9 -6.39 -11.86 19.14
N ILE A 10 -7.46 -11.70 18.36
CA ILE A 10 -7.72 -10.44 17.65
C ILE A 10 -8.67 -9.60 18.48
N VAL A 11 -8.20 -8.44 18.94
CA VAL A 11 -9.02 -7.45 19.62
C VAL A 11 -9.62 -6.51 18.57
N THR A 12 -10.96 -6.44 18.52
CA THR A 12 -11.68 -5.57 17.58
C THR A 12 -12.32 -4.35 18.22
N ASP A 13 -12.47 -4.36 19.55
CA ASP A 13 -12.92 -3.21 20.31
C ASP A 13 -11.72 -2.28 20.57
N PRO A 14 -11.66 -1.08 19.96
CA PRO A 14 -10.53 -0.19 20.15
C PRO A 14 -10.39 0.29 21.60
N ALA A 15 -11.47 0.33 22.38
CA ALA A 15 -11.40 0.72 23.80
C ALA A 15 -10.72 -0.35 24.67
N ALA A 16 -10.56 -1.59 24.18
CA ALA A 16 -9.82 -2.64 24.86
C ALA A 16 -8.31 -2.65 24.50
N ILE A 17 -7.87 -1.74 23.63
CA ILE A 17 -6.47 -1.63 23.20
C ILE A 17 -5.80 -0.55 24.03
N ARG A 18 -4.77 -0.94 24.79
CA ARG A 18 -3.92 -0.04 25.59
C ARG A 18 -2.52 0.02 24.97
N PRO A 19 -2.17 1.06 24.19
CA PRO A 19 -0.90 1.10 23.48
C PRO A 19 0.33 1.04 24.38
N PHE A 20 0.24 1.62 25.57
CA PHE A 20 1.36 1.67 26.53
C PHE A 20 1.64 0.36 27.25
N THR A 21 0.91 -0.73 27.00
CA THR A 21 1.27 -2.05 27.54
C THR A 21 2.20 -2.83 26.60
N TYR A 22 2.73 -2.20 25.56
CA TYR A 22 3.60 -2.82 24.55
C TYR A 22 4.93 -2.07 24.46
N ASP A 23 6.03 -2.77 24.17
CA ASP A 23 7.31 -2.11 23.86
C ASP A 23 7.20 -1.23 22.60
N ILE A 24 6.42 -1.70 21.61
CA ILE A 24 6.17 -1.02 20.35
C ILE A 24 4.71 -1.17 19.97
N ALA A 25 4.03 -0.05 19.70
CA ALA A 25 2.72 -0.05 19.07
C ALA A 25 2.85 0.45 17.61
N TYR A 26 2.66 -0.45 16.65
CA TYR A 26 2.55 -0.08 15.23
C TYR A 26 1.09 0.21 14.88
N VAL A 27 0.82 1.43 14.41
CA VAL A 27 -0.53 1.91 14.13
C VAL A 27 -0.64 2.31 12.66
N GLN A 28 -1.56 1.66 11.94
CA GLN A 28 -1.84 1.99 10.55
C GLN A 28 -3.08 2.88 10.48
N HIS A 29 -3.00 3.97 9.70
CA HIS A 29 -4.05 4.99 9.62
C HIS A 29 -4.25 5.75 10.95
N GLN A 30 -5.12 6.75 10.91
CA GLN A 30 -5.43 7.56 12.07
C GLN A 30 -6.47 6.85 12.96
N VAL A 31 -5.99 6.05 13.89
CA VAL A 31 -6.83 5.34 14.87
C VAL A 31 -6.41 5.55 16.32
N LEU A 32 -5.31 6.26 16.57
CA LEU A 32 -4.79 6.49 17.93
C LEU A 32 -5.83 7.10 18.88
N GLY A 33 -6.68 8.00 18.39
CA GLY A 33 -7.71 8.63 19.24
C GLY A 33 -8.86 7.70 19.65
N LEU A 34 -8.84 6.42 19.26
CA LEU A 34 -9.86 5.43 19.61
C LEU A 34 -9.44 4.50 20.75
N PHE A 35 -8.16 4.53 21.13
CA PHE A 35 -7.58 3.61 22.10
C PHE A 35 -7.70 4.11 23.54
N ASP A 36 -7.50 3.21 24.50
CA ASP A 36 -7.46 3.52 25.92
C ASP A 36 -6.04 3.93 26.36
N TYR A 37 -5.94 5.08 27.01
CA TYR A 37 -4.71 5.65 27.57
C TYR A 37 -4.79 5.79 29.10
N GLY A 38 -5.71 5.07 29.74
CA GLY A 38 -5.76 4.95 31.18
C GLY A 38 -4.45 4.37 31.73
N THR A 39 -3.93 5.01 32.78
CA THR A 39 -2.70 4.59 33.43
C THR A 39 -2.89 3.28 34.19
N GLY A 40 -1.92 2.38 34.12
CA GLY A 40 -1.91 1.15 34.89
C GLY A 40 -0.51 0.64 35.24
N PRO A 41 -0.41 -0.38 36.12
CA PRO A 41 0.87 -0.90 36.60
C PRO A 41 1.69 -1.62 35.52
N ASP A 42 1.04 -2.05 34.44
CA ASP A 42 1.67 -2.75 33.31
C ASP A 42 2.11 -1.81 32.19
N ASP A 43 2.00 -0.49 32.40
CA ASP A 43 2.42 0.49 31.40
C ASP A 43 3.96 0.50 31.26
N VAL A 44 4.40 0.62 30.03
CA VAL A 44 5.79 0.73 29.62
C VAL A 44 6.05 2.19 29.26
N GLU A 45 6.77 2.91 30.12
CA GLU A 45 7.05 4.34 29.94
C GLU A 45 7.76 4.65 28.61
N ALA A 46 8.59 3.70 28.15
CA ALA A 46 9.38 3.82 26.92
C ALA A 46 8.70 3.20 25.68
N THR A 47 7.38 2.97 25.71
CA THR A 47 6.65 2.47 24.53
C THR A 47 6.92 3.34 23.32
N MET A 48 7.38 2.73 22.23
CA MET A 48 7.50 3.43 20.94
C MET A 48 6.19 3.34 20.15
N ILE A 49 5.62 4.49 19.79
CA ILE A 49 4.45 4.60 18.89
C ILE A 49 4.94 4.89 17.47
N ALA A 50 4.81 3.89 16.59
CA ALA A 50 5.15 4.01 15.17
C ALA A 50 3.88 4.04 14.31
N ILE A 51 3.72 5.06 13.46
CA ILE A 51 2.52 5.23 12.62
C ILE A 51 2.85 4.99 11.14
N GLY A 52 2.08 4.14 10.47
CA GLY A 52 2.14 3.93 9.02
C GLY A 52 1.16 4.84 8.25
N ARG A 53 1.65 5.51 7.21
CA ARG A 53 0.88 6.40 6.32
C ARG A 53 1.05 6.02 4.85
N LEU A 54 -0.05 5.66 4.19
CA LEU A 54 -0.03 5.17 2.79
C LEU A 54 -0.47 6.21 1.75
N SER A 55 -0.86 7.41 2.17
CA SER A 55 -1.34 8.45 1.27
C SER A 55 -1.26 9.82 1.94
N ARG A 56 -1.21 10.87 1.13
CA ARG A 56 -1.42 12.26 1.57
C ARG A 56 -2.83 12.80 1.31
N ARG A 57 -3.64 12.04 0.55
CA ARG A 57 -4.94 12.48 0.04
C ARG A 57 -6.13 11.91 0.80
N ALA A 58 -5.96 10.74 1.41
CA ALA A 58 -7.03 10.12 2.18
C ALA A 58 -7.15 10.79 3.54
N PHE A 59 -8.38 11.09 3.97
CA PHE A 59 -8.65 11.77 5.24
C PHE A 59 -7.98 11.06 6.44
N LEU A 60 -8.13 9.74 6.52
CA LEU A 60 -7.51 8.94 7.59
C LEU A 60 -5.97 8.86 7.51
N GLU A 61 -5.36 9.45 6.49
CA GLU A 61 -3.92 9.44 6.24
C GLU A 61 -3.30 10.85 6.22
N SER A 62 -4.10 11.91 6.35
CA SER A 62 -3.64 13.29 6.16
C SER A 62 -2.66 13.79 7.23
N GLY A 63 -2.57 13.11 8.37
CA GLY A 63 -1.71 13.49 9.51
C GLY A 63 -2.21 14.73 10.27
N GLY A 64 -1.44 15.16 11.28
CA GLY A 64 -1.66 16.40 12.03
C GLY A 64 -2.70 16.35 13.15
N TRP A 65 -3.21 15.15 13.44
CA TRP A 65 -4.20 14.95 14.48
C TRP A 65 -3.59 15.03 15.87
N LEU A 66 -4.38 15.42 16.86
CA LEU A 66 -3.90 15.67 18.22
C LEU A 66 -3.09 14.47 18.77
N HIS A 67 -3.64 13.27 18.70
CA HIS A 67 -2.97 12.06 19.20
C HIS A 67 -1.69 11.74 18.41
N ASP A 68 -1.71 11.85 17.08
CA ASP A 68 -0.50 11.65 16.27
C ASP A 68 0.61 12.64 16.68
N ARG A 69 0.25 13.91 16.89
CA ARG A 69 1.21 14.97 17.21
C ARG A 69 1.83 14.81 18.59
N LEU A 70 1.07 14.28 19.54
CA LEU A 70 1.48 14.10 20.93
C LEU A 70 2.20 12.77 21.16
N LEU A 71 1.76 11.70 20.48
CA LEU A 71 2.14 10.34 20.83
C LEU A 71 3.11 9.72 19.84
N ALA A 72 3.16 10.15 18.58
CA ALA A 72 4.00 9.49 17.59
C ALA A 72 5.49 9.76 17.86
N ASP A 73 6.27 8.70 17.97
CA ASP A 73 7.73 8.77 17.96
C ASP A 73 8.27 8.71 16.53
N LEU A 74 7.62 7.89 15.69
CA LEU A 74 8.03 7.60 14.33
C LEU A 74 6.83 7.56 13.38
N VAL A 75 6.94 8.22 12.24
CA VAL A 75 5.93 8.20 11.17
C VAL A 75 6.56 7.65 9.90
N LEU A 76 6.08 6.49 9.45
CA LEU A 76 6.50 5.79 8.25
C LEU A 76 5.61 6.21 7.07
N ALA A 77 6.17 7.00 6.16
CA ALA A 77 5.49 7.52 4.99
C ALA A 77 5.81 6.67 3.76
N ASN A 78 4.81 6.19 3.01
CA ASN A 78 5.04 5.31 1.87
C ASN A 78 5.82 5.92 0.67
N SER A 79 6.06 7.22 0.68
CA SER A 79 6.79 7.95 -0.37
C SER A 79 7.33 9.27 0.16
N GLU A 80 8.30 9.86 -0.54
CA GLU A 80 8.81 11.21 -0.24
C GLU A 80 7.71 12.27 -0.27
N LEU A 81 6.77 12.17 -1.22
CA LEU A 81 5.65 13.11 -1.32
C LEU A 81 4.73 13.02 -0.09
N THR A 82 4.55 11.82 0.46
CA THR A 82 3.78 11.63 1.70
C THR A 82 4.59 12.14 2.89
N ALA A 83 5.91 11.89 2.93
CA ALA A 83 6.79 12.36 3.99
C ALA A 83 6.84 13.89 4.06
N HIS A 84 7.02 14.57 2.94
CA HIS A 84 6.98 16.04 2.86
C HIS A 84 5.66 16.60 3.37
N HIS A 85 4.53 16.07 2.88
CA HIS A 85 3.21 16.47 3.36
C HIS A 85 3.05 16.32 4.88
N LEU A 86 3.52 15.20 5.45
CA LEU A 86 3.41 14.96 6.89
C LEU A 86 4.32 15.89 7.71
N ASN A 87 5.50 16.25 7.18
CA ASN A 87 6.37 17.26 7.78
C ASN A 87 5.71 18.65 7.74
N ASP A 88 5.09 19.02 6.62
CA ASP A 88 4.39 20.31 6.47
C ASP A 88 3.20 20.43 7.44
N VAL A 89 2.49 19.32 7.65
CA VAL A 89 1.40 19.25 8.62
C VAL A 89 1.90 19.33 10.07
N GLY A 90 3.12 18.87 10.35
CA GLY A 90 3.80 19.02 11.64
C GLY A 90 3.36 18.03 12.73
N GLY A 91 4.30 17.76 13.65
CA GLY A 91 4.16 16.88 14.81
C GLY A 91 5.52 16.67 15.50
N ALA A 92 5.53 16.04 16.68
CA ALA A 92 6.76 15.79 17.42
C ALA A 92 7.57 14.60 16.86
N GLY A 93 6.89 13.61 16.26
CA GLY A 93 7.49 12.38 15.77
C GLY A 93 8.37 12.56 14.54
N ARG A 94 9.40 11.72 14.42
CA ARG A 94 10.28 11.70 13.25
C ARG A 94 9.55 11.13 12.05
N VAL A 95 9.48 11.86 10.94
CA VAL A 95 8.94 11.36 9.68
C VAL A 95 10.05 10.72 8.84
N VAL A 96 9.84 9.51 8.35
CA VAL A 96 10.76 8.82 7.43
C VAL A 96 10.03 8.25 6.23
N SER A 97 10.68 8.28 5.08
CA SER A 97 10.21 7.59 3.89
C SER A 97 10.45 6.08 4.03
N PHE A 98 9.38 5.31 3.92
CA PHE A 98 9.35 3.87 4.06
C PHE A 98 8.49 3.27 2.94
N HIS A 99 9.13 2.98 1.81
CA HIS A 99 8.44 2.55 0.59
C HIS A 99 7.69 1.23 0.77
N ASN A 100 6.62 1.08 -0.01
CA ASN A 100 5.92 -0.20 -0.11
C ASN A 100 6.84 -1.28 -0.71
N GLY A 101 6.95 -2.42 -0.04
CA GLY A 101 7.67 -3.59 -0.54
C GLY A 101 6.79 -4.62 -1.24
N ALA A 102 7.43 -5.56 -1.94
CA ALA A 102 6.82 -6.78 -2.41
C ALA A 102 7.17 -7.94 -1.45
N PRO A 103 6.23 -8.86 -1.14
CA PRO A 103 6.57 -10.09 -0.42
C PRO A 103 7.54 -10.97 -1.21
N ASP A 104 8.40 -11.72 -0.51
CA ASP A 104 9.43 -12.60 -1.09
C ASP A 104 8.89 -13.53 -2.19
N ALA A 105 7.66 -14.03 -2.03
CA ALA A 105 7.03 -14.92 -2.99
C ALA A 105 6.82 -14.30 -4.40
N PHE A 106 6.89 -12.98 -4.54
CA PHE A 106 6.80 -12.30 -5.84
C PHE A 106 8.14 -12.18 -6.56
N PHE A 107 9.27 -12.37 -5.87
CA PHE A 107 10.58 -12.33 -6.49
C PHE A 107 10.77 -13.54 -7.39
N ALA A 108 11.07 -13.29 -8.66
CA ALA A 108 11.23 -14.34 -9.66
C ALA A 108 12.43 -14.05 -10.58
N PRO A 109 13.08 -15.10 -11.14
CA PRO A 109 14.10 -14.92 -12.14
C PRO A 109 13.52 -14.29 -13.41
N TYR A 110 14.36 -13.56 -14.14
CA TYR A 110 13.97 -12.97 -15.41
C TYR A 110 13.56 -14.04 -16.41
N ARG A 111 12.51 -13.75 -17.17
CA ARG A 111 12.09 -14.55 -18.33
C ARG A 111 11.88 -13.60 -19.50
N PRO A 112 12.40 -13.92 -20.70
CA PRO A 112 12.09 -13.15 -21.90
C PRO A 112 10.59 -13.02 -22.10
N ARG A 113 10.16 -11.83 -22.49
CA ARG A 113 8.77 -11.50 -22.85
C ARG A 113 8.73 -11.04 -24.30
N PRO A 114 7.59 -11.20 -24.99
CA PRO A 114 7.44 -10.66 -26.32
C PRO A 114 7.54 -9.13 -26.29
N SER A 115 8.11 -8.54 -27.35
CA SER A 115 8.19 -7.07 -27.50
C SER A 115 6.81 -6.42 -27.62
N THR A 116 5.84 -7.18 -28.13
CA THR A 116 4.42 -6.79 -28.17
C THR A 116 3.67 -7.67 -27.17
N PRO A 117 3.15 -7.11 -26.05
CA PRO A 117 2.45 -7.88 -25.03
C PRO A 117 1.22 -8.59 -25.60
N GLY A 118 1.17 -9.92 -25.50
CA GLY A 118 0.00 -10.72 -25.90
C GLY A 118 -0.98 -10.95 -24.75
N ARG A 119 -0.49 -10.88 -23.50
CA ARG A 119 -1.32 -10.97 -22.29
C ARG A 119 -1.04 -9.81 -21.33
N ILE A 120 -2.06 -9.00 -21.10
CA ILE A 120 -2.01 -7.83 -20.22
C ILE A 120 -2.82 -8.12 -18.96
N ILE A 121 -2.25 -7.80 -17.80
CA ILE A 121 -2.97 -7.82 -16.51
C ILE A 121 -3.11 -6.38 -16.01
N ALA A 122 -4.32 -5.86 -16.07
CA ALA A 122 -4.66 -4.57 -15.49
C ALA A 122 -5.16 -4.75 -14.06
N VAL A 123 -4.60 -4.05 -13.09
CA VAL A 123 -5.01 -4.13 -11.68
C VAL A 123 -5.37 -2.75 -11.15
N THR A 124 -6.66 -2.51 -10.96
CA THR A 124 -7.17 -1.24 -10.46
C THR A 124 -8.60 -1.33 -9.92
N ASN A 125 -8.85 -0.61 -8.83
CA ASN A 125 -10.21 -0.36 -8.33
C ASN A 125 -10.82 0.95 -8.87
N HIS A 126 -10.03 1.75 -9.59
CA HIS A 126 -10.48 3.03 -10.13
C HIS A 126 -11.40 2.82 -11.34
N ARG A 127 -12.42 3.66 -11.46
CA ARG A 127 -13.38 3.70 -12.57
C ARG A 127 -13.07 4.88 -13.48
N ASP A 128 -11.80 5.04 -13.84
CA ASP A 128 -11.36 6.12 -14.72
C ASP A 128 -11.80 5.81 -16.17
N PRO A 129 -12.66 6.63 -16.79
CA PRO A 129 -13.20 6.33 -18.11
C PRO A 129 -12.13 6.26 -19.21
N ALA A 130 -11.09 7.08 -19.12
CA ALA A 130 -10.00 7.08 -20.09
C ALA A 130 -9.17 5.80 -19.99
N LEU A 131 -8.90 5.32 -18.77
CA LEU A 131 -8.27 4.02 -18.58
C LEU A 131 -9.14 2.88 -19.13
N LEU A 132 -10.43 2.86 -18.80
CA LEU A 132 -11.33 1.79 -19.24
C LEU A 132 -11.42 1.74 -20.78
N ALA A 133 -11.58 2.88 -21.43
CA ALA A 133 -11.58 2.96 -22.90
C ALA A 133 -10.25 2.48 -23.51
N ALA A 134 -9.12 2.78 -22.88
CA ALA A 134 -7.82 2.28 -23.33
C ALA A 134 -7.68 0.76 -23.15
N LEU A 135 -8.19 0.20 -22.04
CA LEU A 135 -8.19 -1.25 -21.83
C LEU A 135 -9.08 -1.98 -22.85
N ASP A 136 -10.23 -1.40 -23.18
CA ASP A 136 -11.13 -1.94 -24.20
C ASP A 136 -10.47 -1.93 -25.58
N GLY A 137 -9.82 -0.83 -25.97
CA GLY A 137 -9.07 -0.76 -27.24
C GLY A 137 -7.87 -1.71 -27.31
N LEU A 138 -7.25 -2.03 -26.18
CA LEU A 138 -6.18 -3.03 -26.12
C LEU A 138 -6.68 -4.46 -26.31
N ALA A 139 -7.95 -4.74 -26.04
CA ALA A 139 -8.54 -6.07 -26.19
C ALA A 139 -8.57 -6.55 -27.65
N ASP A 140 -8.50 -5.64 -28.62
CA ASP A 140 -8.41 -5.95 -30.05
C ASP A 140 -7.04 -6.53 -30.45
N HIS A 141 -6.02 -6.34 -29.60
CA HIS A 141 -4.63 -6.70 -29.91
C HIS A 141 -4.01 -7.69 -28.90
N ALA A 142 -4.57 -7.80 -27.70
CA ALA A 142 -4.04 -8.64 -26.63
C ALA A 142 -5.17 -9.21 -25.76
N THR A 143 -4.89 -10.31 -25.06
CA THR A 143 -5.76 -10.78 -23.98
C THR A 143 -5.58 -9.87 -22.77
N VAL A 144 -6.56 -9.01 -22.50
CA VAL A 144 -6.58 -8.13 -21.32
C VAL A 144 -7.37 -8.80 -20.19
N HIS A 145 -6.79 -8.86 -19.00
CA HIS A 145 -7.49 -9.26 -17.78
C HIS A 145 -7.53 -8.12 -16.78
N HIS A 146 -8.73 -7.62 -16.47
CA HIS A 146 -8.89 -6.52 -15.52
C HIS A 146 -9.31 -7.03 -14.13
N PHE A 147 -8.46 -6.80 -13.13
CA PHE A 147 -8.69 -7.08 -11.72
C PHE A 147 -9.03 -5.81 -10.93
N GLY A 148 -10.09 -5.88 -10.12
CA GLY A 148 -10.55 -4.83 -9.21
C GLY A 148 -12.03 -4.52 -9.37
N ARG A 149 -12.55 -3.54 -8.60
CA ARG A 149 -14.01 -3.25 -8.49
C ARG A 149 -14.73 -2.93 -9.80
N SER A 150 -13.98 -2.56 -10.84
CA SER A 150 -14.49 -2.21 -12.17
C SER A 150 -14.16 -3.25 -13.23
N GLY A 151 -13.44 -4.32 -12.87
CA GLY A 151 -13.01 -5.37 -13.79
C GLY A 151 -13.77 -6.67 -13.61
N GLU A 152 -13.28 -7.70 -14.28
CA GLU A 152 -13.85 -9.05 -14.29
C GLU A 152 -13.78 -9.75 -12.92
N LYS A 153 -12.73 -9.45 -12.14
CA LYS A 153 -12.37 -10.23 -10.95
C LYS A 153 -11.94 -9.34 -9.80
N VAL A 154 -12.58 -9.50 -8.65
CA VAL A 154 -12.16 -8.89 -7.38
C VAL A 154 -11.50 -9.95 -6.51
N ARG A 155 -10.18 -10.08 -6.61
CA ARG A 155 -9.40 -10.99 -5.76
C ARG A 155 -8.00 -10.47 -5.50
N ARG A 156 -7.37 -10.98 -4.43
CA ARG A 156 -5.97 -10.69 -4.10
C ARG A 156 -5.05 -11.17 -5.24
N MET A 157 -4.13 -10.30 -5.66
CA MET A 157 -3.07 -10.66 -6.60
C MET A 157 -2.11 -11.65 -5.94
N THR A 158 -1.74 -12.68 -6.70
CA THR A 158 -0.77 -13.70 -6.28
C THR A 158 0.40 -13.72 -7.25
N PRO A 159 1.58 -14.24 -6.83
CA PRO A 159 2.72 -14.38 -7.73
C PRO A 159 2.40 -15.15 -9.01
N HIS A 160 1.59 -16.22 -8.89
CA HIS A 160 1.18 -17.05 -10.03
C HIS A 160 0.32 -16.30 -11.04
N ILE A 161 -0.50 -15.33 -10.61
CA ILE A 161 -1.31 -14.51 -11.51
C ILE A 161 -0.38 -13.54 -12.24
N ILE A 162 0.42 -12.79 -11.49
CA ILE A 162 1.32 -11.78 -12.04
C ILE A 162 2.30 -12.39 -13.04
N ALA A 163 2.91 -13.53 -12.72
CA ALA A 163 3.86 -14.25 -13.57
C ALA A 163 3.33 -14.63 -14.97
N LYS A 164 2.01 -14.62 -15.19
CA LYS A 164 1.42 -14.90 -16.51
C LYS A 164 1.39 -13.69 -17.44
N ALA A 165 1.54 -12.48 -16.91
CA ALA A 165 1.48 -11.24 -17.70
C ALA A 165 2.75 -11.03 -18.52
N ASP A 166 2.58 -10.51 -19.73
CA ASP A 166 3.66 -9.89 -20.50
C ASP A 166 3.81 -8.41 -20.12
N LEU A 167 2.71 -7.78 -19.70
CA LEU A 167 2.65 -6.41 -19.18
C LEU A 167 1.65 -6.32 -18.03
N VAL A 168 2.04 -5.62 -16.95
CA VAL A 168 1.13 -5.21 -15.88
C VAL A 168 0.79 -3.73 -16.02
N ILE A 169 -0.50 -3.40 -16.02
CA ILE A 169 -0.98 -2.02 -15.95
C ILE A 169 -1.57 -1.80 -14.55
N SER A 170 -1.01 -0.91 -13.75
CA SER A 170 -1.51 -0.71 -12.39
C SER A 170 -1.13 0.63 -11.76
N ILE A 171 -1.68 0.89 -10.57
CA ILE A 171 -1.28 1.95 -9.65
C ILE A 171 -1.10 1.34 -8.25
N GLY A 172 -0.06 1.77 -7.52
CA GLY A 172 0.16 1.36 -6.13
C GLY A 172 0.75 -0.05 -5.98
N LYS A 173 0.22 -0.86 -5.05
CA LYS A 173 0.88 -2.07 -4.52
C LYS A 173 1.22 -3.15 -5.55
N THR A 174 0.52 -3.23 -6.69
CA THR A 174 0.83 -4.24 -7.71
C THR A 174 2.08 -3.88 -8.52
N VAL A 175 2.47 -2.60 -8.56
CA VAL A 175 3.69 -2.14 -9.24
C VAL A 175 4.94 -2.84 -8.68
N PRO A 176 5.25 -2.77 -7.37
CA PRO A 176 6.40 -3.48 -6.83
C PRO A 176 6.28 -5.00 -6.96
N TYR A 177 5.06 -5.57 -6.96
CA TYR A 177 4.89 -7.01 -7.17
C TYR A 177 5.30 -7.45 -8.57
N ALA A 178 4.97 -6.65 -9.58
CA ALA A 178 5.35 -6.90 -10.96
C ALA A 178 6.85 -6.69 -11.19
N LEU A 179 7.44 -5.63 -10.60
CA LEU A 179 8.88 -5.37 -10.63
C LEU A 179 9.68 -6.50 -9.97
N ALA A 180 9.24 -7.00 -8.81
CA ALA A 180 9.87 -8.15 -8.15
C ALA A 180 9.83 -9.41 -9.03
N GLY A 181 8.75 -9.59 -9.79
CA GLY A 181 8.60 -10.65 -10.78
C GLY A 181 9.31 -10.40 -12.12
N ARG A 182 10.03 -9.28 -12.25
CA ARG A 182 10.67 -8.80 -13.48
C ARG A 182 9.73 -8.72 -14.69
N ILE A 183 8.54 -8.20 -14.45
CA ILE A 183 7.51 -8.00 -15.47
C ILE A 183 7.44 -6.51 -15.80
N PRO A 184 7.43 -6.13 -17.09
CA PRO A 184 7.18 -4.76 -17.50
C PRO A 184 5.92 -4.19 -16.85
N VAL A 185 6.00 -2.92 -16.42
CA VAL A 185 4.90 -2.22 -15.75
C VAL A 185 4.61 -0.92 -16.48
N TYR A 186 3.33 -0.67 -16.73
CA TYR A 186 2.81 0.65 -17.09
C TYR A 186 2.05 1.21 -15.89
N VAL A 187 2.54 2.33 -15.34
CA VAL A 187 1.92 3.02 -14.23
C VAL A 187 1.03 4.14 -14.77
N TYR A 188 -0.25 4.05 -14.45
CA TYR A 188 -1.24 5.08 -14.77
C TYR A 188 -1.67 5.80 -13.48
N ASP A 189 -2.15 7.04 -13.61
CA ASP A 189 -2.87 7.77 -12.57
C ASP A 189 -3.93 8.65 -13.26
N HIS A 190 -4.97 9.05 -12.54
CA HIS A 190 -6.02 9.96 -13.00
C HIS A 190 -5.44 11.31 -13.49
N PHE A 191 -4.31 11.74 -12.92
CA PHE A 191 -3.59 12.97 -13.31
C PHE A 191 -2.38 12.72 -14.23
N GLY A 192 -2.25 11.50 -14.77
CA GLY A 192 -1.06 11.07 -15.48
C GLY A 192 -0.08 10.34 -14.56
N GLY A 193 0.26 9.10 -14.94
CA GLY A 193 1.34 8.34 -14.31
C GLY A 193 2.63 8.43 -15.15
N PRO A 194 3.76 7.91 -14.65
CA PRO A 194 5.04 7.93 -15.38
C PRO A 194 5.03 7.03 -16.63
N GLY A 195 3.95 6.28 -16.88
CA GLY A 195 3.84 5.38 -18.02
C GLY A 195 4.67 4.13 -17.81
N TYR A 196 5.39 3.68 -18.82
CA TYR A 196 6.30 2.54 -18.68
C TYR A 196 7.40 2.86 -17.69
N LEU A 197 7.61 1.96 -16.73
CA LEU A 197 8.76 2.06 -15.85
C LEU A 197 10.03 1.61 -16.57
N THR A 198 11.05 2.46 -16.51
CA THR A 198 12.40 2.23 -17.02
C THR A 198 13.39 2.38 -15.86
N PRO A 199 14.68 2.10 -16.06
CA PRO A 199 15.68 2.40 -15.05
C PRO A 199 15.77 3.91 -14.68
N ASP A 200 15.23 4.80 -15.52
CA ASP A 200 15.32 6.25 -15.37
C ASP A 200 14.14 6.87 -14.61
N ASN A 201 13.11 6.08 -14.22
CA ASN A 201 11.92 6.59 -13.54
C ASN A 201 11.34 5.65 -12.47
#